data_AF-A0A524HFT4-F1
#
_entry.id   AF-A0A524HFT4-F1
#
_cell.length_a   1.000
_cell.length_b   1.000
_cell.length_c   1.000
_cell.angle_alpha   90.00
_cell.angle_beta   90.00
_cell.angle_gamma   90.00
#
_symmetry.space_group_name_H-M   'P 1'
#
loop_
_entity.id
_entity.type
_entity.pdbx_description
1 polymer ?
#
loop_
_entity_poly.entity_id
_entity_poly.type
_entity_poly.pdbx_seq_one_letter_code
_entity_poly.pdbx_strand_id
1 'polypeptide(L)'
;MNIRFPKSLRIIALSLASIGILALALSGVFSSLSRWVASPLTSVQTWVSLQYQGVENFVSASQDIQEIRQQNTELEAENARMQAQIVELQQQLVEFKILSALLEFARANPEHQYIGASVIGRDPSPFLNYIIINRGSDDGLRRGMPVVTQNGLAGRVVQVTAT
;
A
#
# COMPACT_ATOMS: atom_id res chain seq x y z
N MET A 1 6.21 91.12 10.04
CA MET A 1 7.20 90.93 11.12
C MET A 1 7.79 89.52 10.97
N ASN A 2 8.83 89.36 10.13
CA ASN A 2 9.48 88.07 9.88
C ASN A 2 10.77 87.99 10.70
N ILE A 3 10.72 87.26 11.80
CA ILE A 3 11.89 87.03 12.67
C ILE A 3 12.81 86.04 11.94
N ARG A 4 13.78 86.55 11.17
CA ARG A 4 14.88 85.75 10.64
C ARG A 4 15.81 85.38 11.79
N PHE A 5 15.64 84.19 12.34
CA PHE A 5 16.57 83.65 13.34
C PHE A 5 17.98 83.54 12.75
N PRO A 6 19.02 84.10 13.39
CA PRO A 6 20.38 84.04 12.88
C PRO A 6 20.87 82.59 12.87
N LYS A 7 21.66 82.21 11.85
CA LYS A 7 22.18 80.85 11.68
C LYS A 7 22.90 80.32 12.94
N SER A 8 23.49 81.20 13.74
CA SER A 8 24.11 80.90 15.03
C SER A 8 23.14 80.36 16.08
N LEU A 9 21.90 80.86 16.13
CA LEU A 9 20.89 80.38 17.10
C LEU A 9 20.43 78.95 16.80
N ARG A 10 20.38 78.58 15.52
CA ARG A 10 20.10 77.20 15.09
C ARG A 10 21.20 76.23 15.53
N ILE A 11 22.46 76.65 15.41
CA ILE A 11 23.61 75.82 15.82
C ILE A 11 23.63 75.64 17.34
N ILE A 12 23.36 76.71 18.11
CA ILE A 12 23.28 76.64 19.57
C ILE A 12 22.13 75.72 20.02
N ALA A 13 20.96 75.82 19.38
CA ALA A 13 19.83 74.93 19.68
C ALA A 13 20.16 73.46 19.37
N LEU A 14 20.88 73.19 18.27
CA LEU A 14 21.31 71.84 17.89
C LEU A 14 22.38 71.29 18.85
N SER A 15 23.35 72.11 19.27
CA SER A 15 24.34 71.69 20.27
C SER A 15 23.69 71.42 21.63
N LEU A 16 22.72 72.25 22.04
CA LEU A 16 22.00 72.06 23.29
C LEU A 16 21.14 70.79 23.27
N ALA A 17 20.49 70.51 22.14
CA ALA A 17 19.74 69.28 21.92
C ALA A 17 20.67 68.05 21.94
N SER A 18 21.83 68.12 21.29
CA SER A 18 22.82 67.04 21.30
C SER A 18 23.40 66.79 22.69
N ILE A 19 23.68 67.85 23.46
CA ILE A 19 24.17 67.76 24.85
C ILE A 19 23.07 67.18 25.75
N GLY A 20 21.80 67.57 25.55
CA GLY A 20 20.66 66.99 26.26
C GLY A 20 20.50 65.50 25.99
N ILE A 21 20.63 65.08 24.74
CA ILE A 21 20.58 63.65 24.33
C ILE A 21 21.76 62.86 24.94
N LEU A 22 22.96 63.46 24.97
CA LEU A 22 24.14 62.86 25.62
C LEU A 22 23.99 62.76 27.14
N ALA A 23 23.45 63.79 27.80
CA ALA A 23 23.18 63.78 29.24
C ALA A 23 22.12 62.73 29.62
N LEU A 24 21.08 62.59 28.79
CA LEU A 24 20.07 61.54 28.93
C LEU A 24 20.66 60.13 28.71
N ALA A 25 21.64 59.99 27.81
CA ALA A 25 22.34 58.73 27.59
C ALA A 25 23.25 58.34 28.78
N LEU A 26 23.95 59.31 29.39
CA LEU A 26 24.82 59.10 30.55
C LEU A 26 24.04 58.86 31.86
N SER A 27 22.81 59.35 31.97
CA SER A 27 21.91 59.18 33.12
C SER A 27 21.42 57.73 33.33
N GLY A 28 21.69 56.80 32.40
CA GLY A 28 21.28 55.39 32.54
C GLY A 28 19.78 55.14 32.33
N VAL A 29 18.96 56.18 32.15
CA VAL A 29 17.51 56.10 31.90
C VAL A 29 17.19 55.42 30.54
N PHE A 30 18.12 55.47 29.57
CA PHE A 30 18.00 54.75 28.30
C PHE A 30 17.95 53.22 28.47
N SER A 31 18.58 52.67 29.52
CA SER A 31 18.54 51.23 29.81
C SER A 31 17.16 50.72 30.23
N SER A 32 16.31 51.59 30.81
CA SER A 32 14.93 51.26 31.17
C SER A 32 13.96 51.40 29.99
N LEU A 33 14.22 52.32 29.06
CA LEU A 33 13.41 52.53 27.86
C LEU A 33 13.69 51.49 26.75
N SER A 34 14.94 50.98 26.69
CA SER A 34 15.33 49.91 25.75
C SER A 34 14.52 48.62 25.94
N ARG A 35 14.05 48.33 27.16
CA ARG A 35 13.17 47.16 27.44
C ARG A 35 11.76 47.29 26.84
N TRP A 36 11.28 48.51 26.57
CA TRP A 36 9.97 48.74 25.96
C TRP A 36 10.04 48.73 24.42
N VAL A 37 11.15 49.18 23.83
CA VAL A 37 11.34 49.21 22.38
C VAL A 37 11.90 47.88 21.82
N ALA A 38 12.64 47.11 22.63
CA ALA A 38 13.20 45.82 22.21
C ALA A 38 12.21 44.64 22.30
N SER A 39 11.07 44.80 23.00
CA SER A 39 10.05 43.75 23.12
C SER A 39 9.31 43.39 21.82
N PRO A 40 8.99 44.32 20.89
CA PRO A 40 8.37 43.97 19.62
C PRO A 40 9.37 43.39 18.59
N LEU A 41 10.66 43.72 18.66
CA LEU A 41 11.68 43.23 17.72
C LEU A 41 11.94 41.73 17.84
N THR A 42 11.92 41.19 19.06
CA THR A 42 12.03 39.73 19.28
C THR A 42 10.77 38.97 18.86
N SER A 43 9.61 39.63 18.87
CA SER A 43 8.32 39.05 18.43
C SER A 43 8.20 38.94 16.91
N VAL A 44 8.77 39.90 16.16
CA VAL A 44 8.83 39.82 14.70
C VAL A 44 9.83 38.74 14.26
N GLN A 45 10.93 38.57 15.00
CA GLN A 45 11.95 37.57 14.71
C GLN A 45 11.43 36.13 14.89
N THR A 46 10.55 35.88 15.87
CA THR A 46 9.85 34.58 16.04
C THR A 46 8.73 34.36 15.03
N TRP A 47 7.99 35.41 14.63
CA TRP A 47 6.95 35.29 13.59
C TRP A 47 7.51 34.92 12.22
N VAL A 48 8.65 35.50 11.82
CA VAL A 48 9.33 35.18 10.55
C VAL A 48 9.93 33.77 10.55
N SER A 49 10.42 33.29 11.71
CA SER A 49 10.97 31.92 11.82
C SER A 49 9.90 30.84 11.89
N LEU A 50 8.71 31.14 12.44
CA LEU A 50 7.53 30.28 12.33
C LEU A 50 7.06 30.13 10.87
N GLN A 51 7.18 31.19 10.06
CA GLN A 51 6.79 31.15 8.66
C GLN A 51 7.78 30.36 7.78
N TYR A 52 9.06 30.30 8.15
CA TYR A 52 10.08 29.52 7.43
C TYR A 52 9.99 28.00 7.69
N GLN A 53 9.61 27.57 8.89
CA GLN A 53 9.36 26.14 9.19
C GLN A 53 8.03 25.63 8.60
N GLY A 54 7.09 26.53 8.26
CA GLY A 54 5.83 26.16 7.61
C GLY A 54 5.94 25.83 6.12
N VAL A 55 6.96 26.34 5.42
CA VAL A 55 7.10 26.19 3.96
C VAL A 55 7.83 24.90 3.56
N GLU A 56 8.80 24.42 4.36
CA GLU A 56 9.41 23.11 4.12
C GLU A 56 8.40 21.95 4.26
N ASN A 57 7.40 22.10 5.14
CA ASN A 57 6.37 21.08 5.38
C ASN A 57 5.36 20.92 4.24
N PHE A 58 5.20 21.90 3.34
CA PHE A 58 4.26 21.78 2.21
C PHE A 58 4.89 21.10 0.99
N VAL A 59 6.21 21.22 0.81
CA VAL A 59 6.93 20.57 -0.29
C VAL A 59 7.21 19.10 0.04
N SER A 60 7.58 18.78 1.28
CA SER A 60 7.74 17.40 1.75
C SER A 60 6.41 16.63 1.78
N ALA A 61 5.32 17.26 2.24
CA ALA A 61 4.00 16.64 2.25
C ALA A 61 3.51 16.21 0.85
N SER A 62 3.87 16.94 -0.21
CA SER A 62 3.50 16.53 -1.59
C SER A 62 4.31 15.33 -2.08
N GLN A 63 5.57 15.19 -1.66
CA GLN A 63 6.41 14.05 -2.02
C GLN A 63 5.99 12.80 -1.24
N ASP A 64 5.71 12.94 0.07
CA ASP A 64 5.20 11.86 0.92
C ASP A 64 3.88 11.28 0.39
N ILE A 65 2.97 12.12 -0.13
CA ILE A 65 1.69 11.64 -0.67
C ILE A 65 1.89 10.77 -1.92
N GLN A 66 2.85 11.12 -2.78
CA GLN A 66 3.15 10.29 -3.96
C GLN A 66 3.81 8.97 -3.56
N GLU A 67 4.77 9.02 -2.62
CA GLU A 67 5.45 7.84 -2.12
C GLU A 67 4.49 6.88 -1.42
N ILE A 68 3.61 7.38 -0.54
CA ILE A 68 2.58 6.58 0.13
C ILE A 68 1.62 5.94 -0.88
N ARG A 69 1.19 6.68 -1.91
CA ARG A 69 0.33 6.12 -2.96
C ARG A 69 1.04 5.02 -3.74
N GLN A 70 2.32 5.22 -4.04
CA GLN A 70 3.12 4.23 -4.76
C GLN A 70 3.31 2.96 -3.91
N GLN A 71 3.67 3.11 -2.63
CA GLN A 71 3.76 2.00 -1.68
C GLN A 71 2.42 1.27 -1.53
N ASN A 72 1.30 2.00 -1.44
CA ASN A 72 -0.01 1.35 -1.34
C ASN A 72 -0.34 0.55 -2.62
N THR A 73 -0.04 1.11 -3.80
CA THR A 73 -0.25 0.40 -5.07
C THR A 73 0.62 -0.85 -5.17
N GLU A 74 1.87 -0.78 -4.68
CA GLU A 74 2.80 -1.91 -4.67
C GLU A 74 2.36 -3.00 -3.68
N LEU A 75 1.91 -2.61 -2.48
CA LEU A 75 1.34 -3.51 -1.48
C LEU A 75 0.04 -4.17 -1.97
N GLU A 76 -0.84 -3.42 -2.64
CA GLU A 76 -2.05 -3.96 -3.25
C GLU A 76 -1.72 -4.98 -4.34
N ALA A 77 -0.72 -4.70 -5.17
CA ALA A 77 -0.24 -5.64 -6.20
C ALA A 77 0.39 -6.89 -5.60
N GLU A 78 1.19 -6.76 -4.54
CA GLU A 78 1.78 -7.89 -3.82
C GLU A 78 0.69 -8.74 -3.16
N ASN A 79 -0.30 -8.13 -2.53
CA ASN A 79 -1.42 -8.83 -1.92
C ASN A 79 -2.24 -9.61 -2.97
N ALA A 80 -2.54 -8.99 -4.12
CA ALA A 80 -3.19 -9.68 -5.23
C ALA A 80 -2.37 -10.88 -5.73
N ARG A 81 -1.04 -10.73 -5.82
CA ARG A 81 -0.13 -11.81 -6.20
C ARG A 81 -0.11 -12.94 -5.17
N MET A 82 -0.07 -12.62 -3.88
CA MET A 82 -0.12 -13.60 -2.79
C MET A 82 -1.45 -14.35 -2.78
N GLN A 83 -2.57 -13.65 -2.98
CA GLN A 83 -3.89 -14.28 -3.08
C GLN A 83 -3.96 -15.25 -4.26
N ALA A 84 -3.43 -14.88 -5.43
CA ALA A 84 -3.36 -15.78 -6.58
C ALA A 84 -2.54 -17.05 -6.28
N GLN A 85 -1.38 -16.91 -5.61
CA GLN A 85 -0.57 -18.05 -5.18
C GLN A 85 -1.31 -18.96 -4.19
N ILE A 86 -2.07 -18.37 -3.25
CA ILE A 86 -2.87 -19.16 -2.30
C ILE A 86 -3.90 -20.00 -3.05
N VAL A 87 -4.60 -19.44 -4.03
CA VAL A 87 -5.59 -20.17 -4.83
C VAL A 87 -4.92 -21.31 -5.61
N GLU A 88 -3.76 -21.06 -6.22
CA GLU A 88 -3.00 -22.09 -6.94
C GLU A 88 -2.56 -23.23 -6.01
N LEU A 89 -1.98 -22.90 -4.85
CA LEU A 89 -1.55 -23.89 -3.87
C LEU A 89 -2.72 -24.70 -3.31
N GLN A 90 -3.87 -24.07 -3.09
CA GLN A 90 -5.08 -24.77 -2.66
C GLN A 90 -5.54 -25.78 -3.71
N GLN A 91 -5.52 -25.41 -5.00
CA GLN A 91 -5.87 -26.31 -6.09
C GLN A 91 -4.92 -27.53 -6.16
N GLN A 92 -3.61 -27.30 -6.06
CA GLN A 92 -2.61 -28.37 -6.03
C GLN A 92 -2.80 -29.31 -4.83
N LEU A 93 -3.13 -28.76 -3.66
CA LEU A 93 -3.36 -29.54 -2.45
C LEU A 93 -4.60 -30.45 -2.60
N VAL A 94 -5.67 -29.95 -3.22
CA VAL A 94 -6.87 -30.75 -3.52
C VAL A 94 -6.53 -31.90 -4.48
N GLU A 95 -5.81 -31.61 -5.56
CA GLU A 95 -5.40 -32.63 -6.52
C GLU A 95 -4.50 -33.71 -5.88
N PHE A 96 -3.52 -33.29 -5.08
CA PHE A 96 -2.65 -34.19 -4.34
C PHE A 96 -3.43 -35.11 -3.40
N LYS A 97 -4.42 -34.58 -2.67
CA LYS A 97 -5.29 -35.37 -1.78
C LYS A 97 -6.06 -36.43 -2.55
N ILE A 98 -6.67 -36.06 -3.68
CA ILE A 98 -7.42 -36.99 -4.53
C ILE A 98 -6.49 -38.09 -5.06
N LEU A 99 -5.34 -37.72 -5.62
CA LEU A 99 -4.39 -38.67 -6.16
C LEU A 99 -3.85 -39.63 -5.09
N SER A 100 -3.54 -39.09 -3.90
CA SER A 100 -3.08 -39.90 -2.76
C SER A 100 -4.14 -40.91 -2.33
N ALA A 101 -5.40 -40.49 -2.22
CA ALA A 101 -6.49 -41.37 -1.84
C ALA A 101 -6.79 -42.45 -2.91
N LEU A 102 -6.70 -42.11 -4.21
CA LEU A 102 -6.82 -43.09 -5.29
C LEU A 102 -5.67 -44.11 -5.28
N LEU A 103 -4.45 -43.65 -5.00
CA LEU A 103 -3.29 -44.53 -4.89
C LEU A 103 -3.41 -45.47 -3.68
N GLU A 104 -3.87 -44.96 -2.55
CA GLU A 104 -4.13 -45.78 -1.35
C GLU A 104 -5.22 -46.83 -1.62
N PHE A 105 -6.33 -46.43 -2.27
CA PHE A 105 -7.37 -47.35 -2.69
C PHE A 105 -6.85 -48.46 -3.61
N ALA A 106 -6.01 -48.12 -4.59
CA ALA A 106 -5.41 -49.09 -5.50
C ALA A 106 -4.46 -50.05 -4.78
N ARG A 107 -3.68 -49.55 -3.80
CA ARG A 107 -2.77 -50.38 -2.98
C ARG A 107 -3.53 -51.31 -2.04
N ALA A 108 -4.69 -50.89 -1.53
CA ALA A 108 -5.53 -51.72 -0.68
C ALA A 108 -6.22 -52.88 -1.43
N ASN A 109 -6.33 -52.79 -2.76
CA ASN A 109 -7.04 -53.75 -3.62
C ASN A 109 -6.13 -54.21 -4.79
N PRO A 110 -5.00 -54.89 -4.52
CA PRO A 110 -3.97 -55.20 -5.51
C PRO A 110 -4.40 -56.24 -6.57
N GLU A 111 -5.53 -56.90 -6.38
CA GLU A 111 -6.06 -57.91 -7.31
C GLU A 111 -6.63 -57.32 -8.62
N HIS A 112 -6.81 -56.00 -8.68
CA HIS A 112 -7.32 -55.29 -9.85
C HIS A 112 -6.26 -54.41 -10.50
N GLN A 113 -6.35 -54.26 -11.82
CA GLN A 113 -5.57 -53.27 -12.56
C GLN A 113 -6.39 -51.99 -12.73
N TYR A 114 -5.82 -50.86 -12.32
CA TYR A 114 -6.47 -49.55 -12.39
C TYR A 114 -5.90 -48.72 -13.54
N ILE A 115 -6.79 -48.04 -14.26
CA ILE A 115 -6.44 -47.05 -15.28
C ILE A 115 -6.88 -45.68 -14.75
N GLY A 116 -5.91 -44.79 -14.55
CA GLY A 116 -6.18 -43.41 -14.13
C GLY A 116 -6.81 -42.61 -15.27
N ALA A 117 -7.95 -41.98 -14.97
CA ALA A 117 -8.68 -41.12 -15.91
C ALA A 117 -9.16 -39.85 -15.21
N SER A 118 -9.12 -38.73 -15.94
CA SER A 118 -9.61 -37.43 -15.51
C SER A 118 -10.92 -37.11 -16.20
N VAL A 119 -11.83 -36.46 -15.47
CA VAL A 119 -13.09 -35.96 -16.01
C VAL A 119 -12.84 -34.73 -16.88
N ILE A 120 -13.20 -34.80 -18.16
CA ILE A 120 -13.07 -33.70 -19.12
C ILE A 120 -14.40 -33.05 -19.51
N GLY A 121 -15.52 -33.69 -19.14
CA GLY A 121 -16.84 -33.15 -19.42
C GLY A 121 -17.90 -33.77 -18.52
N ARG A 122 -18.98 -33.02 -18.30
CA ARG A 122 -20.19 -33.49 -17.61
C ARG A 122 -21.38 -33.01 -18.43
N ASP A 123 -22.39 -33.87 -18.58
CA ASP A 123 -23.63 -33.48 -19.22
C ASP A 123 -24.34 -32.42 -18.33
N PRO A 124 -24.74 -31.26 -18.88
CA PRO A 124 -25.51 -30.27 -18.13
C PRO A 124 -26.99 -30.67 -17.91
N SER A 125 -27.48 -31.72 -18.58
CA SER A 125 -28.85 -32.19 -18.46
C SER A 125 -29.13 -32.84 -17.10
N PRO A 126 -30.19 -32.45 -16.37
CA PRO A 126 -30.53 -33.03 -15.07
C PRO A 126 -31.13 -34.45 -15.19
N PHE A 127 -31.45 -34.90 -16.40
CA PHE A 127 -32.11 -36.20 -16.62
C PHE A 127 -31.14 -37.35 -16.89
N LEU A 128 -29.90 -37.04 -17.27
CA LEU A 128 -28.89 -38.03 -17.64
C LEU A 128 -27.53 -37.63 -17.04
N ASN A 129 -27.11 -38.35 -16.01
CA ASN A 129 -25.82 -38.11 -15.34
C ASN A 129 -24.70 -38.85 -16.09
N TYR A 130 -24.21 -38.28 -17.19
CA TYR A 130 -23.03 -38.78 -17.89
C TYR A 130 -21.80 -37.91 -17.63
N ILE A 131 -20.66 -38.57 -17.54
CA ILE A 131 -19.34 -37.96 -17.36
C ILE A 131 -18.47 -38.45 -18.51
N ILE A 132 -17.72 -37.52 -19.09
CA ILE A 132 -16.75 -37.79 -20.15
C ILE A 132 -15.36 -37.79 -19.51
N ILE A 133 -14.57 -38.81 -19.81
CA ILE A 133 -13.22 -38.99 -19.28
C ILE A 133 -12.18 -38.94 -20.42
N ASN A 134 -10.94 -38.57 -20.11
CA ASN A 134 -9.84 -38.45 -21.08
C ASN A 134 -9.19 -39.78 -21.49
N ARG A 135 -9.92 -40.90 -21.42
CA ARG A 135 -9.42 -42.23 -21.72
C ARG A 135 -10.42 -43.01 -22.55
N GLY A 136 -9.92 -43.80 -23.48
CA GLY A 136 -10.71 -44.42 -24.55
C GLY A 136 -10.21 -45.80 -24.93
N SER A 137 -10.55 -46.25 -26.14
CA SER A 137 -10.21 -47.60 -26.61
C SER A 137 -8.70 -47.84 -26.69
N ASP A 138 -7.95 -46.79 -26.95
CA ASP A 138 -6.50 -46.81 -27.17
C ASP A 138 -5.75 -47.03 -25.84
N ASP A 139 -6.38 -46.65 -24.73
CA ASP A 139 -5.94 -46.94 -23.37
C ASP A 139 -6.43 -48.31 -22.87
N GLY A 140 -7.13 -49.07 -23.72
CA GLY A 140 -7.66 -50.41 -23.41
C GLY A 140 -9.03 -50.41 -22.73
N LEU A 141 -9.74 -49.27 -22.66
CA LEU A 141 -11.08 -49.24 -22.07
C LEU A 141 -12.09 -50.00 -22.92
N ARG A 142 -13.04 -50.66 -22.23
CA ARG A 142 -14.13 -51.41 -22.85
C ARG A 142 -15.46 -51.04 -22.21
N ARG A 143 -16.52 -51.10 -23.01
CA ARG A 143 -17.89 -50.95 -22.50
C ARG A 143 -18.15 -52.00 -21.43
N GLY A 144 -18.77 -51.57 -20.33
CA GLY A 144 -19.06 -52.43 -19.19
C GLY A 144 -18.00 -52.42 -18.09
N MET A 145 -16.82 -51.82 -18.31
CA MET A 145 -15.81 -51.69 -17.25
C MET A 145 -16.33 -50.82 -16.09
N PRO A 146 -16.10 -51.22 -14.83
CA PRO A 146 -16.50 -50.44 -13.67
C PRO A 146 -15.62 -49.19 -13.53
N VAL A 147 -16.22 -48.10 -13.08
CA VAL A 147 -15.53 -46.85 -12.75
C VAL A 147 -15.62 -46.66 -11.24
N VAL A 148 -14.46 -46.54 -10.60
CA VAL A 148 -14.33 -46.40 -9.15
C VAL A 148 -13.69 -45.07 -8.79
N THR A 149 -14.00 -44.60 -7.58
CA THR A 149 -13.40 -43.44 -6.92
C THR A 149 -12.84 -43.89 -5.59
N GLN A 150 -12.14 -42.99 -4.87
CA GLN A 150 -11.70 -43.24 -3.50
C GLN A 150 -12.84 -43.64 -2.54
N ASN A 151 -14.09 -43.28 -2.86
CA ASN A 151 -15.28 -43.60 -2.06
C ASN A 151 -15.98 -44.90 -2.51
N GLY A 152 -15.45 -45.61 -3.50
CA GLY A 152 -16.04 -46.83 -4.07
C GLY A 152 -16.57 -46.67 -5.49
N LEU A 153 -17.48 -47.56 -5.89
CA LEU A 153 -18.03 -47.62 -7.26
C LEU A 153 -18.83 -46.37 -7.61
N ALA A 154 -18.39 -45.66 -8.64
CA ALA A 154 -19.07 -44.47 -9.16
C ALA A 154 -19.99 -44.80 -10.35
N GLY A 155 -19.68 -45.84 -11.13
CA GLY A 155 -20.50 -46.20 -12.27
C GLY A 155 -19.86 -47.23 -13.19
N ARG A 156 -20.24 -47.18 -14.46
CA ARG A 156 -19.80 -48.12 -15.49
C ARG A 156 -19.67 -47.43 -16.84
N VAL A 157 -18.66 -47.82 -17.62
CA VAL A 157 -18.44 -47.32 -18.97
C VAL A 157 -19.59 -47.76 -19.89
N VAL A 158 -20.35 -46.80 -20.42
CA VAL A 158 -21.50 -47.06 -21.32
C VAL A 158 -21.13 -46.96 -22.80
N GLN A 159 -20.12 -46.17 -23.13
CA GLN A 159 -19.63 -45.92 -24.49
C GLN A 159 -18.12 -45.66 -24.42
N VAL A 160 -17.39 -46.09 -25.45
CA VAL A 160 -15.95 -45.88 -25.60
C VAL A 160 -15.69 -45.39 -27.01
N THR A 161 -14.88 -44.36 -27.14
CA THR A 161 -14.36 -43.83 -28.40
C THR A 161 -12.83 -43.92 -28.37
N ALA A 162 -12.18 -43.92 -29.53
CA ALA A 162 -10.72 -43.73 -29.58
C ALA A 162 -10.34 -42.35 -29.03
N THR A 163 -9.22 -42.27 -28.31
CA THR A 163 -8.71 -41.04 -27.72
C THR A 163 -7.59 -40.46 -28.55
#